data_AF-A0A327HGI2-F1
#
_entry.id   AF-A0A327HGI2-F1
#
_cell.length_a   1.000
_cell.length_b   1.000
_cell.length_c   1.000
_cell.angle_alpha   90.00
_cell.angle_beta   90.00
_cell.angle_gamma   90.00
#
_symmetry.space_group_name_H-M   'P 1'
#
loop_
_entity.id
_entity.type
_entity.pdbx_description
1 polymer ?
#
loop_
_entity_poly.entity_id
_entity_poly.type
_entity_poly.pdbx_seq_one_letter_code
_entity_poly.pdbx_strand_id
1 'polypeptide(L)'
;NTASFDLIWKTNHGFFTNKVVPDLKIYPVGMWSFNGDYDDPKVCLNVKVNSKNNTIALDSPPQYTSWKDVDSDGNLSVAKGENELCLSGLSGDNMNSISQEIFTIDNHSFVAGYMAENYISMPDSGIILDSQELLFSFARLGSNYNGTCDDIGNLSPPRTIVNNTTIWDLRVLQFGLYDLNNVTDEIELFAEVGSQISVCTEDYLPQKYNVLEGPDLIVYKNEIRTQRWIGEISVINDTLVIENPSEVNLSIVVEFDGNGEQWQISNSIQIPANTVETISAIAPETGISFVWLELDEGEVVLHLVNHEV
;
A
#
# COMPACT_ATOMS: atom_id res chain seq x y z
N ASN A 1 -9.55 -4.05 -24.30
CA ASN A 1 -8.25 -3.36 -24.52
C ASN A 1 -7.51 -3.27 -23.20
N THR A 2 -6.25 -2.87 -23.22
CA THR A 2 -5.43 -2.63 -22.01
C THR A 2 -4.90 -1.20 -22.09
N ALA A 3 -4.57 -0.61 -20.94
CA ALA A 3 -3.86 0.66 -20.91
C ALA A 3 -2.53 0.59 -21.70
N SER A 4 -1.97 1.73 -22.07
CA SER A 4 -0.58 1.76 -22.53
C SER A 4 0.32 1.40 -21.36
N PHE A 5 1.20 0.42 -21.55
CA PHE A 5 2.12 -0.05 -20.52
C PHE A 5 3.48 -0.39 -21.14
N ASP A 6 4.50 -0.46 -20.28
CA ASP A 6 5.82 -0.91 -20.65
C ASP A 6 5.92 -2.44 -20.49
N LEU A 7 6.20 -3.12 -21.59
CA LEU A 7 6.42 -4.56 -21.61
C LEU A 7 7.91 -4.85 -21.54
N ILE A 8 8.30 -5.55 -20.48
CA ILE A 8 9.70 -5.83 -20.17
C ILE A 8 9.97 -7.32 -20.44
N TRP A 9 10.98 -7.60 -21.27
CA TRP A 9 11.39 -8.97 -21.60
C TRP A 9 12.81 -9.22 -21.13
N LYS A 10 13.02 -10.33 -20.42
CA LYS A 10 14.35 -10.83 -20.06
C LYS A 10 14.89 -11.72 -21.18
N THR A 11 16.09 -11.43 -21.65
CA THR A 11 16.82 -12.26 -22.62
C THR A 11 18.23 -12.53 -22.13
N ASN A 12 18.97 -13.41 -22.82
CA ASN A 12 20.39 -13.65 -22.56
C ASN A 12 21.27 -12.40 -22.77
N HIS A 13 20.74 -11.36 -23.44
CA HIS A 13 21.43 -10.10 -23.72
C HIS A 13 20.99 -8.97 -22.80
N GLY A 14 20.22 -9.27 -21.75
CA GLY A 14 19.67 -8.30 -20.80
C GLY A 14 18.17 -8.05 -21.00
N PHE A 15 17.70 -6.94 -20.45
CA PHE A 15 16.29 -6.55 -20.45
C PHE A 15 15.98 -5.58 -21.57
N PHE A 16 14.82 -5.77 -22.18
CA PHE A 16 14.29 -4.91 -23.23
C PHE A 16 12.91 -4.40 -22.84
N THR A 17 12.78 -3.08 -22.78
CA THR A 17 11.51 -2.41 -22.51
C THR A 17 10.89 -1.94 -23.83
N ASN A 18 9.67 -2.41 -24.12
CA ASN A 18 8.90 -1.99 -25.28
C ASN A 18 7.60 -1.37 -24.81
N LYS A 19 7.29 -0.16 -25.27
CA LYS A 19 6.02 0.49 -24.95
C LYS A 19 4.91 -0.08 -25.81
N VAL A 20 3.90 -0.67 -25.17
CA VAL A 20 2.65 -1.10 -25.82
C VAL A 20 1.68 0.07 -25.76
N VAL A 21 1.12 0.44 -26.91
CA VAL A 21 0.19 1.57 -27.04
C VAL A 21 -1.04 1.10 -27.82
N PRO A 22 -2.26 1.33 -27.30
CA PRO A 22 -3.48 1.09 -28.07
C PRO A 22 -3.52 1.95 -29.34
N ASP A 23 -3.93 1.36 -30.47
CA ASP A 23 -4.15 2.09 -31.73
C ASP A 23 -5.49 2.86 -31.68
N LEU A 24 -5.57 3.81 -30.74
CA LEU A 24 -6.73 4.63 -30.46
C LEU A 24 -6.31 6.10 -30.28
N LYS A 25 -7.24 7.02 -30.51
CA LYS A 25 -6.99 8.47 -30.32
C LYS A 25 -6.96 8.84 -28.84
N ILE A 26 -7.67 8.09 -28.01
CA ILE A 26 -7.81 8.27 -26.58
C ILE A 26 -7.59 6.90 -25.94
N TYR A 27 -6.69 6.83 -24.96
CA TYR A 27 -6.42 5.58 -24.26
C TYR A 27 -5.83 5.84 -22.87
N PRO A 28 -6.09 4.96 -21.90
CA PRO A 28 -5.45 5.04 -20.58
C PRO A 28 -3.97 4.67 -20.65
N VAL A 29 -3.19 5.16 -19.69
CA VAL A 29 -1.74 4.98 -19.58
C VAL A 29 -1.40 4.53 -18.15
N GLY A 30 -0.70 3.40 -18.03
CA GLY A 30 -0.24 2.88 -16.75
C GLY A 30 -1.34 2.18 -15.95
N MET A 31 -1.39 2.51 -14.66
CA MET A 31 -2.22 1.90 -13.63
C MET A 31 -3.02 2.98 -12.89
N TRP A 32 -4.10 2.57 -12.24
CA TRP A 32 -4.78 3.38 -11.24
C TRP A 32 -3.83 3.66 -10.09
N SER A 33 -3.63 4.93 -9.74
CA SER A 33 -2.83 5.37 -8.61
C SER A 33 -3.73 5.83 -7.49
N PHE A 34 -3.69 5.13 -6.37
CA PHE A 34 -4.34 5.55 -5.13
C PHE A 34 -3.59 6.74 -4.51
N ASN A 35 -4.34 7.66 -3.90
CA ASN A 35 -3.78 8.83 -3.21
C ASN A 35 -3.13 8.50 -1.85
N GLY A 36 -3.38 7.30 -1.31
CA GLY A 36 -2.83 6.88 -0.01
C GLY A 36 -3.61 7.42 1.18
N ASP A 37 -4.78 8.01 0.95
CA ASP A 37 -5.61 8.66 1.96
C ASP A 37 -6.93 7.88 2.06
N TYR A 38 -7.16 7.29 3.23
CA TYR A 38 -8.33 6.48 3.51
C TYR A 38 -9.54 7.31 3.97
N ASP A 39 -9.36 8.56 4.39
CA ASP A 39 -10.46 9.45 4.75
C ASP A 39 -11.19 9.94 3.49
N ASP A 40 -10.42 10.34 2.48
CA ASP A 40 -10.92 10.75 1.16
C ASP A 40 -10.32 9.89 0.02
N PRO A 41 -10.72 8.61 -0.11
CA PRO A 41 -10.17 7.70 -1.11
C PRO A 41 -10.34 8.21 -2.54
N LYS A 42 -9.22 8.25 -3.27
CA LYS A 42 -9.18 8.64 -4.67
C LYS A 42 -8.18 7.81 -5.44
N VAL A 43 -8.64 7.25 -6.56
CA VAL A 43 -7.77 6.60 -7.56
C VAL A 43 -7.81 7.37 -8.87
N CYS A 44 -6.64 7.58 -9.47
CA CYS A 44 -6.52 8.28 -10.75
C CYS A 44 -5.76 7.46 -11.79
N LEU A 45 -6.16 7.60 -13.05
CA LEU A 45 -5.53 6.98 -14.19
C LEU A 45 -5.19 8.05 -15.23
N ASN A 46 -3.96 8.03 -15.72
CA ASN A 46 -3.54 8.91 -16.79
C ASN A 46 -4.23 8.52 -18.10
N VAL A 47 -4.67 9.50 -18.88
CA VAL A 47 -5.32 9.31 -20.17
C VAL A 47 -4.62 10.15 -21.23
N LYS A 48 -4.14 9.47 -22.27
CA LYS A 48 -3.52 10.14 -23.42
C LYS A 48 -4.58 10.50 -24.45
N VAL A 49 -4.56 11.74 -24.91
CA VAL A 49 -5.48 12.26 -25.92
C VAL A 49 -4.71 12.86 -27.09
N ASN A 50 -4.85 12.24 -28.27
CA ASN A 50 -4.10 12.62 -29.48
C ASN A 50 -4.88 13.57 -30.42
N SER A 51 -6.18 13.74 -30.22
CA SER A 51 -7.02 14.74 -30.92
C SER A 51 -7.17 16.05 -30.13
N LYS A 52 -7.56 17.13 -30.80
CA LYS A 52 -7.82 18.43 -30.15
C LYS A 52 -9.20 18.43 -29.48
N ASN A 53 -9.26 18.89 -28.24
CA ASN A 53 -10.45 19.14 -27.41
C ASN A 53 -11.58 18.12 -27.64
N ASN A 54 -11.59 17.07 -26.82
CA ASN A 54 -12.67 16.10 -26.84
C ASN A 54 -13.41 16.14 -25.51
N THR A 55 -14.68 15.77 -25.55
CA THR A 55 -15.40 15.23 -24.41
C THR A 55 -15.33 13.72 -24.54
N ILE A 56 -14.97 13.04 -23.45
CA ILE A 56 -14.94 11.58 -23.39
C ILE A 56 -16.20 11.12 -22.70
N ALA A 57 -16.92 10.18 -23.31
CA ALA A 57 -18.00 9.47 -22.65
C ALA A 57 -17.43 8.39 -21.72
N LEU A 58 -17.85 8.43 -20.46
CA LEU A 58 -17.51 7.43 -19.44
C LEU A 58 -18.74 6.54 -19.17
N ASP A 59 -18.49 5.32 -18.73
CA ASP A 59 -19.55 4.44 -18.22
C ASP A 59 -19.97 4.83 -16.80
N SER A 60 -21.01 4.15 -16.30
CA SER A 60 -21.38 4.28 -14.90
C SER A 60 -20.20 3.87 -14.01
N PRO A 61 -19.86 4.65 -12.98
CA PRO A 61 -18.75 4.32 -12.11
C PRO A 61 -19.03 3.00 -11.39
N PRO A 62 -17.98 2.26 -11.00
CA PRO A 62 -18.10 1.08 -10.15
C PRO A 62 -18.88 1.35 -8.87
N GLN A 63 -19.40 0.29 -8.27
CA GLN A 63 -20.20 0.37 -7.05
C GLN A 63 -19.45 1.14 -5.95
N TYR A 64 -20.17 2.03 -5.25
CA TYR A 64 -19.62 2.86 -4.17
C TYR A 64 -18.55 3.87 -4.57
N THR A 65 -18.42 4.12 -5.88
CA THR A 65 -17.49 5.13 -6.40
C THR A 65 -18.22 6.19 -7.22
N SER A 66 -17.55 7.31 -7.45
CA SER A 66 -18.05 8.38 -8.31
C SER A 66 -16.94 9.02 -9.14
N TRP A 67 -17.26 9.36 -10.39
CA TRP A 67 -16.35 10.12 -11.25
C TRP A 67 -16.18 11.55 -10.73
N LYS A 68 -14.94 12.05 -10.75
CA LYS A 68 -14.62 13.46 -10.50
C LYS A 68 -14.53 14.25 -11.80
N ASP A 69 -14.83 15.54 -11.72
CA ASP A 69 -14.68 16.51 -12.81
C ASP A 69 -15.44 16.17 -14.10
N VAL A 70 -16.56 15.45 -13.97
CA VAL A 70 -17.48 15.16 -15.07
C VAL A 70 -18.60 16.18 -15.16
N ASP A 71 -19.12 16.37 -16.38
CA ASP A 71 -20.30 17.21 -16.62
C ASP A 71 -21.61 16.53 -16.16
N SER A 72 -22.74 17.20 -16.36
CA SER A 72 -24.07 16.69 -15.97
C SER A 72 -24.49 15.42 -16.72
N ASP A 73 -23.86 15.14 -17.85
CA ASP A 73 -24.11 13.96 -18.66
C ASP A 73 -23.11 12.83 -18.34
N GLY A 74 -22.19 13.06 -17.39
CA GLY A 74 -21.16 12.11 -16.98
C GLY A 74 -19.92 12.10 -17.88
N ASN A 75 -19.76 13.10 -18.76
CA ASN A 75 -18.61 13.16 -19.66
C ASN A 75 -17.44 13.95 -19.05
N LEU A 76 -16.22 13.52 -19.37
CA LEU A 76 -14.99 14.21 -18.97
C LEU A 76 -14.50 15.13 -20.09
N SER A 77 -14.25 16.40 -19.77
CA SER A 77 -13.63 17.35 -20.70
C SER A 77 -12.12 17.18 -20.71
N VAL A 78 -11.54 16.86 -21.87
CA VAL A 78 -10.09 16.62 -22.01
C VAL A 78 -9.43 17.50 -23.06
N ALA A 79 -8.17 17.84 -22.80
CA ALA A 79 -7.30 18.55 -23.72
C ALA A 79 -6.41 17.56 -24.50
N LYS A 80 -5.80 18.03 -25.60
CA LYS A 80 -4.76 17.25 -26.27
C LYS A 80 -3.55 17.12 -25.35
N GLY A 81 -3.08 15.89 -25.10
CA GLY A 81 -1.93 15.65 -24.24
C GLY A 81 -2.21 14.58 -23.20
N GLU A 82 -1.57 14.72 -22.04
CA GLU A 82 -1.88 13.94 -20.84
C GLU A 82 -3.05 14.60 -20.10
N ASN A 83 -4.00 13.79 -19.68
CA ASN A 83 -5.12 14.17 -18.82
C ASN A 83 -5.22 13.12 -17.71
N GLU A 84 -6.05 13.38 -16.72
CA GLU A 84 -6.28 12.47 -15.61
C GLU A 84 -7.77 12.15 -15.50
N LEU A 85 -8.07 10.89 -15.21
CA LEU A 85 -9.40 10.38 -14.94
C LEU A 85 -9.40 9.85 -13.50
N CYS A 86 -10.28 10.35 -12.63
CA CYS A 86 -10.28 9.97 -11.22
C CYS A 86 -11.65 9.50 -10.74
N LEU A 87 -11.60 8.49 -9.87
CA LEU A 87 -12.73 8.03 -9.07
C LEU A 87 -12.49 8.40 -7.61
N SER A 88 -13.55 8.77 -6.90
CA SER A 88 -13.56 8.78 -5.45
C SER A 88 -14.37 7.61 -4.91
N GLY A 89 -13.87 7.00 -3.84
CA GLY A 89 -14.52 5.93 -3.09
C GLY A 89 -15.21 6.44 -1.83
N LEU A 90 -15.74 5.49 -1.06
CA LEU A 90 -16.16 5.71 0.32
C LEU A 90 -14.95 5.76 1.23
N SER A 91 -14.98 6.56 2.30
CA SER A 91 -13.96 6.54 3.36
C SER A 91 -13.72 5.11 3.86
N GLY A 92 -12.45 4.72 3.97
CA GLY A 92 -11.96 3.40 4.32
C GLY A 92 -11.80 2.43 3.13
N ASP A 93 -12.36 2.73 1.96
CA ASP A 93 -12.18 1.89 0.77
C ASP A 93 -10.78 2.09 0.18
N ASN A 94 -9.96 1.03 0.18
CA ASN A 94 -8.66 1.06 -0.47
C ASN A 94 -8.76 1.09 -2.01
N MET A 95 -9.97 0.96 -2.58
CA MET A 95 -10.28 0.99 -4.01
C MET A 95 -9.49 -0.03 -4.87
N ASN A 96 -8.89 -1.07 -4.28
CA ASN A 96 -8.02 -2.02 -4.98
C ASN A 96 -8.77 -2.87 -6.02
N SER A 97 -10.08 -3.04 -5.83
CA SER A 97 -10.97 -3.82 -6.67
C SER A 97 -11.04 -3.25 -8.10
N ILE A 98 -10.77 -1.94 -8.25
CA ILE A 98 -10.72 -1.26 -9.54
C ILE A 98 -9.71 -1.88 -10.53
N SER A 99 -8.70 -2.59 -10.02
CA SER A 99 -7.72 -3.30 -10.84
C SER A 99 -8.33 -4.42 -11.69
N GLN A 100 -9.50 -4.91 -11.30
CA GLN A 100 -10.22 -6.00 -11.96
C GLN A 100 -11.45 -5.51 -12.73
N GLU A 101 -11.84 -4.26 -12.52
CA GLU A 101 -13.03 -3.66 -13.14
C GLU A 101 -12.76 -3.28 -14.60
N ILE A 102 -13.75 -3.57 -15.45
CA ILE A 102 -13.75 -3.12 -16.84
C ILE A 102 -14.40 -1.75 -16.88
N PHE A 103 -13.67 -0.75 -17.39
CA PHE A 103 -14.19 0.60 -17.60
C PHE A 103 -14.14 0.98 -19.08
N THR A 104 -14.95 1.96 -19.47
CA THR A 104 -15.16 2.32 -20.87
C THR A 104 -14.81 3.78 -21.10
N ILE A 105 -13.97 4.01 -22.12
CA ILE A 105 -13.62 5.35 -22.62
C ILE A 105 -14.03 5.38 -24.09
N ASP A 106 -14.95 6.27 -24.46
CA ASP A 106 -15.44 6.43 -25.84
C ASP A 106 -15.85 5.11 -26.51
N ASN A 107 -16.68 4.31 -25.83
CA ASN A 107 -17.14 2.98 -26.26
C ASN A 107 -16.05 1.91 -26.45
N HIS A 108 -14.85 2.13 -25.92
CA HIS A 108 -13.80 1.13 -25.85
C HIS A 108 -13.57 0.69 -24.41
N SER A 109 -13.61 -0.62 -24.17
CA SER A 109 -13.42 -1.20 -22.83
C SER A 109 -11.94 -1.46 -22.54
N PHE A 110 -11.52 -1.13 -21.32
CA PHE A 110 -10.17 -1.27 -20.80
C PHE A 110 -10.16 -1.94 -19.44
N VAL A 111 -9.00 -2.49 -19.09
CA VAL A 111 -8.61 -2.87 -17.73
C VAL A 111 -7.22 -2.26 -17.50
N ALA A 112 -6.99 -1.75 -16.30
CA ALA A 112 -5.72 -1.19 -15.87
C ALA A 112 -5.35 -1.77 -14.51
N GLY A 113 -4.05 -1.91 -14.25
CA GLY A 113 -3.58 -2.33 -12.92
C GLY A 113 -3.88 -1.29 -11.85
N TYR A 114 -3.51 -1.59 -10.62
CA TYR A 114 -3.63 -0.70 -9.47
C TYR A 114 -2.29 -0.58 -8.77
N MET A 115 -2.00 0.62 -8.26
CA MET A 115 -0.86 0.90 -7.41
C MET A 115 -1.27 1.80 -6.26
N ALA A 116 -0.71 1.49 -5.10
CA ALA A 116 -0.74 2.33 -3.91
C ALA A 116 0.69 2.43 -3.37
N GLU A 117 0.96 3.53 -2.68
CA GLU A 117 2.18 3.62 -1.87
C GLU A 117 2.11 2.63 -0.72
N ASN A 118 3.28 2.08 -0.34
CA ASN A 118 3.39 1.20 0.81
C ASN A 118 4.18 1.91 1.89
N TYR A 119 3.81 1.66 3.14
CA TYR A 119 4.44 2.26 4.30
C TYR A 119 4.95 1.19 5.25
N ILE A 120 6.05 1.49 5.92
CA ILE A 120 6.56 0.71 7.04
C ILE A 120 6.80 1.68 8.20
N SER A 121 6.28 1.31 9.37
CA SER A 121 6.60 1.98 10.62
C SER A 121 7.97 1.51 11.11
N MET A 122 8.85 2.46 11.43
CA MET A 122 10.19 2.21 11.95
C MET A 122 10.28 2.77 13.38
N PRO A 123 10.35 1.91 14.41
CA PRO A 123 10.58 2.35 15.78
C PRO A 123 12.03 2.76 16.00
N ASP A 124 12.27 3.56 17.04
CA ASP A 124 13.62 3.98 17.45
C ASP A 124 14.53 2.80 17.81
N SER A 125 13.94 1.68 18.23
CA SER A 125 14.65 0.42 18.52
C SER A 125 14.96 -0.40 17.26
N GLY A 126 14.60 0.07 16.07
CA GLY A 126 14.67 -0.73 14.86
C GLY A 126 13.71 -1.92 14.85
N ILE A 127 13.67 -2.62 13.73
CA ILE A 127 12.80 -3.77 13.52
C ILE A 127 13.64 -5.04 13.57
N ILE A 128 13.16 -6.02 14.34
CA ILE A 128 13.82 -7.32 14.47
C ILE A 128 13.48 -8.18 13.26
N LEU A 129 14.50 -8.56 12.48
CA LEU A 129 14.42 -9.58 11.44
C LEU A 129 14.96 -10.92 11.96
N ASP A 130 14.08 -11.87 12.17
CA ASP A 130 14.40 -13.19 12.72
C ASP A 130 13.65 -14.35 12.02
N SER A 131 13.65 -15.55 12.60
CA SER A 131 12.95 -16.72 12.04
C SER A 131 11.42 -16.58 11.97
N GLN A 132 10.84 -15.60 12.66
CA GLN A 132 9.42 -15.27 12.68
C GLN A 132 9.10 -13.96 11.94
N GLU A 133 10.05 -13.44 11.16
CA GLU A 133 9.98 -12.18 10.43
C GLU A 133 8.66 -11.97 9.65
N LEU A 134 8.09 -10.76 9.76
CA LEU A 134 6.74 -10.42 9.27
C LEU A 134 6.68 -9.24 8.30
N LEU A 135 7.79 -8.57 8.01
CA LEU A 135 7.88 -7.56 6.96
C LEU A 135 8.39 -8.17 5.65
N PHE A 136 9.46 -8.96 5.68
CA PHE A 136 10.14 -9.46 4.48
C PHE A 136 10.42 -10.97 4.54
N SER A 137 9.89 -11.76 3.59
CA SER A 137 10.13 -13.21 3.55
C SER A 137 11.53 -13.58 3.01
N PHE A 138 11.96 -12.95 1.93
CA PHE A 138 13.31 -13.01 1.36
C PHE A 138 13.50 -11.72 0.57
N ALA A 139 14.58 -10.97 0.82
CA ALA A 139 14.73 -9.69 0.17
C ALA A 139 16.18 -9.22 0.04
N ARG A 140 16.52 -8.75 -1.15
CA ARG A 140 17.62 -7.81 -1.33
C ARG A 140 17.07 -6.43 -1.01
N LEU A 141 17.50 -5.83 0.09
CA LEU A 141 17.05 -4.50 0.49
C LEU A 141 18.03 -3.44 -0.01
N GLY A 142 17.48 -2.30 -0.41
CA GLY A 142 18.20 -1.11 -0.82
C GLY A 142 17.59 0.15 -0.22
N SER A 143 18.41 1.08 0.27
CA SER A 143 17.94 2.41 0.70
C SER A 143 17.87 3.37 -0.48
N ASN A 144 16.73 4.06 -0.66
CA ASN A 144 16.47 5.07 -1.67
C ASN A 144 16.85 4.65 -3.10
N TYR A 145 16.72 3.35 -3.40
CA TYR A 145 17.16 2.78 -4.66
C TYR A 145 16.12 2.96 -5.77
N ASN A 146 16.55 3.49 -6.91
CA ASN A 146 15.68 3.79 -8.05
C ASN A 146 16.00 2.97 -9.31
N GLY A 147 16.92 2.00 -9.21
CA GLY A 147 17.26 1.11 -10.30
C GLY A 147 16.42 -0.17 -10.31
N THR A 148 16.91 -1.19 -11.01
CA THR A 148 16.22 -2.47 -11.17
C THR A 148 16.79 -3.51 -10.23
N CYS A 149 16.05 -4.58 -9.97
CA CYS A 149 16.49 -5.63 -9.05
C CYS A 149 17.68 -6.43 -9.58
N ASP A 150 17.95 -6.43 -10.89
CA ASP A 150 19.15 -7.09 -11.43
C ASP A 150 20.43 -6.26 -11.23
N ASP A 151 20.35 -4.92 -11.14
CA ASP A 151 21.56 -4.09 -10.98
C ASP A 151 22.13 -4.11 -9.55
N ILE A 152 21.34 -4.59 -8.58
CA ILE A 152 21.77 -4.73 -7.17
C ILE A 152 22.89 -5.77 -7.00
N GLY A 153 23.06 -6.68 -7.97
CA GLY A 153 24.14 -7.67 -7.99
C GLY A 153 24.07 -8.68 -6.84
N ASN A 154 25.22 -9.32 -6.56
CA ASN A 154 25.34 -10.29 -5.48
C ASN A 154 25.62 -9.57 -4.16
N LEU A 155 24.61 -9.52 -3.31
CA LEU A 155 24.72 -8.97 -1.97
C LEU A 155 25.12 -10.04 -0.97
N SER A 156 25.75 -9.61 0.12
CA SER A 156 25.99 -10.43 1.30
C SER A 156 25.07 -10.00 2.43
N PRO A 157 24.76 -10.87 3.41
CA PRO A 157 24.08 -10.46 4.61
C PRO A 157 24.86 -9.36 5.34
N PRO A 158 24.18 -8.36 5.94
CA PRO A 158 24.82 -7.38 6.82
C PRO A 158 25.46 -8.11 8.01
N ARG A 159 26.67 -7.71 8.43
CA ARG A 159 27.41 -8.35 9.52
C ARG A 159 28.06 -7.36 10.48
N THR A 160 27.42 -6.24 10.73
CA THR A 160 27.87 -5.33 11.79
C THR A 160 27.36 -5.89 13.11
N ILE A 161 28.27 -6.41 13.96
CA ILE A 161 27.90 -6.93 15.28
C ILE A 161 28.26 -5.89 16.34
N VAL A 162 27.28 -5.48 17.14
CA VAL A 162 27.45 -4.56 18.27
C VAL A 162 26.86 -5.23 19.51
N ASN A 163 27.67 -5.43 20.56
CA ASN A 163 27.23 -6.05 21.82
C ASN A 163 26.52 -7.41 21.66
N ASN A 164 26.98 -8.25 20.72
CA ASN A 164 26.36 -9.53 20.32
C ASN A 164 25.03 -9.44 19.53
N THR A 165 24.54 -8.24 19.22
CA THR A 165 23.41 -8.05 18.30
C THR A 165 23.92 -7.77 16.90
N THR A 166 23.36 -8.41 15.89
CA THR A 166 23.64 -8.06 14.50
C THR A 166 22.78 -6.86 14.13
N ILE A 167 23.42 -5.75 13.78
CA ILE A 167 22.74 -4.53 13.38
C ILE A 167 22.89 -4.34 11.88
N TRP A 168 21.77 -4.05 11.22
CA TRP A 168 21.76 -3.57 9.85
C TRP A 168 21.18 -2.17 9.78
N ASP A 169 22.07 -1.19 9.70
CA ASP A 169 21.68 0.19 9.49
C ASP A 169 21.75 0.57 8.00
N LEU A 170 20.59 0.74 7.36
CA LEU A 170 20.49 1.13 5.94
C LEU A 170 21.04 2.53 5.65
N ARG A 171 21.26 3.38 6.67
CA ARG A 171 21.91 4.69 6.53
C ARG A 171 23.41 4.55 6.29
N VAL A 172 24.00 3.45 6.80
CA VAL A 172 25.43 3.17 6.71
C VAL A 172 25.71 2.15 5.60
N LEU A 173 24.97 1.04 5.61
CA LEU A 173 25.06 -0.04 4.63
C LEU A 173 23.78 -0.09 3.81
N GLN A 174 23.77 0.69 2.73
CA GLN A 174 22.58 0.94 1.91
C GLN A 174 22.02 -0.28 1.19
N PHE A 175 22.81 -1.35 1.04
CA PHE A 175 22.37 -2.59 0.38
C PHE A 175 22.79 -3.82 1.17
N GLY A 176 21.92 -4.82 1.22
CA GLY A 176 22.19 -6.09 1.90
C GLY A 176 21.19 -7.17 1.50
N LEU A 177 21.57 -8.43 1.76
CA LEU A 177 20.72 -9.58 1.54
C LEU A 177 20.13 -10.04 2.88
N TYR A 178 18.80 -10.11 2.93
CA TYR A 178 18.08 -10.85 3.96
C TYR A 178 17.50 -12.13 3.35
N ASP A 179 17.80 -13.27 3.99
CA ASP A 179 17.28 -14.57 3.58
C ASP A 179 16.86 -15.35 4.82
N LEU A 180 15.55 -15.40 5.07
CA LEU A 180 14.94 -16.09 6.20
C LEU A 180 15.43 -17.53 6.37
N ASN A 181 15.78 -18.22 5.28
CA ASN A 181 16.25 -19.61 5.34
C ASN A 181 17.70 -19.74 5.86
N ASN A 182 18.45 -18.64 5.84
CA ASN A 182 19.86 -18.56 6.22
C ASN A 182 20.10 -17.64 7.43
N VAL A 183 19.03 -17.15 8.07
CA VAL A 183 19.11 -16.36 9.30
C VAL A 183 19.41 -17.29 10.46
N THR A 184 20.63 -17.19 10.97
CA THR A 184 21.07 -17.91 12.18
C THR A 184 21.02 -17.03 13.43
N ASP A 185 21.03 -15.70 13.24
CA ASP A 185 21.12 -14.69 14.29
C ASP A 185 20.10 -13.59 14.02
N GLU A 186 19.52 -13.03 15.08
CA GLU A 186 18.61 -11.88 15.04
C GLU A 186 19.29 -10.65 14.43
N ILE A 187 18.61 -9.97 13.50
CA ILE A 187 19.11 -8.73 12.88
C ILE A 187 18.20 -7.56 13.26
N GLU A 188 18.76 -6.56 13.92
CA GLU A 188 18.10 -5.29 14.19
C GLU A 188 18.26 -4.36 12.98
N LEU A 189 17.19 -4.19 12.21
CA LEU A 189 17.15 -3.36 11.00
C LEU A 189 16.78 -1.92 11.35
N PHE A 190 17.58 -0.97 10.85
CA PHE A 190 17.29 0.45 10.90
C PHE A 190 17.20 1.05 9.49
N ALA A 191 16.26 1.97 9.32
CA ALA A 191 16.16 2.82 8.14
C ALA A 191 15.98 4.29 8.55
N GLU A 192 16.28 5.21 7.65
CA GLU A 192 16.05 6.64 7.89
C GLU A 192 14.56 6.96 7.72
N VAL A 193 13.99 7.69 8.67
CA VAL A 193 12.62 8.22 8.57
C VAL A 193 12.53 9.17 7.37
N GLY A 194 11.46 9.03 6.57
CA GLY A 194 11.29 9.77 5.31
C GLY A 194 12.10 9.22 4.13
N SER A 195 12.87 8.15 4.34
CA SER A 195 13.50 7.40 3.24
C SER A 195 12.58 6.34 2.66
N GLN A 196 13.05 5.66 1.62
CA GLN A 196 12.35 4.54 0.99
C GLN A 196 13.19 3.27 1.03
N ILE A 197 12.62 2.16 1.51
CA ILE A 197 13.21 0.84 1.41
C ILE A 197 12.74 0.19 0.10
N SER A 198 13.68 -0.14 -0.76
CA SER A 198 13.48 -0.92 -1.98
C SER A 198 13.70 -2.39 -1.69
N VAL A 199 12.70 -3.21 -1.97
CA VAL A 199 12.65 -4.64 -1.70
C VAL A 199 12.67 -5.39 -3.03
N CYS A 200 13.76 -6.10 -3.27
CA CYS A 200 13.94 -6.91 -4.46
C CYS A 200 13.81 -8.40 -4.14
N THR A 201 12.69 -8.99 -4.58
CA THR A 201 12.44 -10.43 -4.54
C THR A 201 12.86 -11.04 -5.88
N GLU A 202 11.90 -11.39 -6.74
CA GLU A 202 12.07 -12.01 -8.07
C GLU A 202 11.71 -11.06 -9.23
N ASP A 203 10.96 -10.00 -8.96
CA ASP A 203 10.51 -9.04 -9.98
C ASP A 203 11.65 -8.15 -10.50
N TYR A 204 11.49 -7.64 -11.73
CA TYR A 204 12.47 -6.73 -12.35
C TYR A 204 12.54 -5.38 -11.62
N LEU A 205 11.40 -4.85 -11.19
CA LEU A 205 11.32 -3.59 -10.45
C LEU A 205 11.18 -3.86 -8.95
N PRO A 206 11.89 -3.10 -8.09
CA PRO A 206 11.74 -3.22 -6.65
C PRO A 206 10.34 -2.80 -6.21
N GLN A 207 9.80 -3.50 -5.20
CA GLN A 207 8.73 -2.95 -4.38
C GLN A 207 9.31 -1.87 -3.48
N LYS A 208 8.55 -0.80 -3.24
CA LYS A 208 9.02 0.39 -2.53
C LYS A 208 8.14 0.67 -1.33
N TYR A 209 8.77 0.87 -0.18
CA TYR A 209 8.12 1.15 1.09
C TYR A 209 8.67 2.46 1.66
N ASN A 210 7.81 3.44 1.86
CA ASN A 210 8.13 4.69 2.53
C ASN A 210 8.26 4.43 4.04
N VAL A 211 9.29 4.99 4.66
CA VAL A 211 9.59 4.77 6.08
C VAL A 211 9.00 5.91 6.90
N LEU A 212 8.13 5.58 7.84
CA LEU A 212 7.58 6.51 8.82
C LEU A 212 8.11 6.19 10.21
N GLU A 213 8.24 7.20 11.06
CA GLU A 213 8.59 7.01 12.47
C GLU A 213 7.34 6.57 13.23
N GLY A 214 7.37 5.41 13.88
CA GLY A 214 6.20 4.93 14.62
C GLY A 214 6.49 3.64 15.38
N PRO A 215 5.51 3.11 16.13
CA PRO A 215 5.72 1.90 16.90
C PRO A 215 5.79 0.65 16.01
N ASP A 216 6.40 -0.40 16.55
CA ASP A 216 6.25 -1.75 16.00
C ASP A 216 4.91 -2.32 16.45
N LEU A 217 4.13 -2.80 15.48
CA LEU A 217 2.83 -3.41 15.69
C LEU A 217 2.66 -4.56 14.72
N ILE A 218 2.01 -5.61 15.20
CA ILE A 218 1.68 -6.78 14.41
C ILE A 218 0.17 -6.90 14.36
N VAL A 219 -0.37 -7.03 13.15
CA VAL A 219 -1.81 -7.11 12.90
C VAL A 219 -2.12 -8.26 11.95
N TYR A 220 -3.39 -8.55 11.77
CA TYR A 220 -3.86 -9.44 10.72
C TYR A 220 -4.36 -8.62 9.53
N LYS A 221 -3.88 -8.97 8.34
CA LYS A 221 -4.33 -8.41 7.07
C LYS A 221 -4.63 -9.55 6.11
N ASN A 222 -5.85 -9.61 5.59
CA ASN A 222 -6.35 -10.74 4.81
C ASN A 222 -6.10 -12.09 5.51
N GLU A 223 -6.36 -12.13 6.83
CA GLU A 223 -6.11 -13.28 7.71
C GLU A 223 -4.62 -13.69 7.86
N ILE A 224 -3.69 -12.89 7.37
CA ILE A 224 -2.24 -13.11 7.49
C ILE A 224 -1.67 -12.17 8.56
N ARG A 225 -0.95 -12.74 9.53
CA ARG A 225 -0.19 -11.99 10.54
C ARG A 225 0.97 -11.24 9.87
N THR A 226 1.06 -9.92 10.06
CA THR A 226 2.08 -9.05 9.42
C THR A 226 2.44 -7.84 10.27
N GLN A 227 3.67 -7.32 10.12
CA GLN A 227 4.11 -6.02 10.66
C GLN A 227 3.78 -4.84 9.73
N ARG A 228 3.16 -5.09 8.57
CA ARG A 228 2.71 -4.04 7.63
C ARG A 228 1.33 -3.54 8.04
N TRP A 229 1.28 -2.85 9.18
CA TRP A 229 0.03 -2.51 9.86
C TRP A 229 -0.62 -1.21 9.37
N ILE A 230 0.13 -0.30 8.74
CA ILE A 230 -0.41 0.96 8.21
C ILE A 230 -1.31 0.68 7.00
N GLY A 231 -2.55 1.16 7.05
CA GLY A 231 -3.62 0.93 6.09
C GLY A 231 -4.60 -0.15 6.55
N GLU A 232 -5.33 -0.72 5.60
CA GLU A 232 -6.41 -1.69 5.88
C GLU A 232 -5.91 -2.92 6.65
N ILE A 233 -6.71 -3.32 7.65
CA ILE A 233 -6.50 -4.51 8.48
C ILE A 233 -7.76 -5.40 8.50
N SER A 234 -7.66 -6.59 9.10
CA SER A 234 -8.77 -7.54 9.19
C SER A 234 -9.35 -7.64 10.60
N VAL A 235 -10.68 -7.53 10.67
CA VAL A 235 -11.49 -7.97 11.80
C VAL A 235 -12.07 -9.33 11.47
N ILE A 236 -11.80 -10.34 12.30
CA ILE A 236 -12.15 -11.74 12.03
C ILE A 236 -13.03 -12.23 13.18
N ASN A 237 -14.26 -12.65 12.88
CA ASN A 237 -15.25 -13.06 13.88
C ASN A 237 -15.41 -12.00 14.98
N ASP A 238 -15.73 -10.76 14.58
CA ASP A 238 -15.95 -9.60 15.46
C ASP A 238 -14.79 -9.28 16.40
N THR A 239 -13.58 -9.66 15.99
CA THR A 239 -12.39 -9.55 16.82
C THR A 239 -11.24 -8.97 16.03
N LEU A 240 -10.59 -7.97 16.62
CA LEU A 240 -9.35 -7.38 16.16
C LEU A 240 -8.21 -7.88 17.04
N VAL A 241 -7.15 -8.42 16.44
CA VAL A 241 -5.96 -8.90 17.15
C VAL A 241 -4.78 -7.99 16.83
N ILE A 242 -4.19 -7.39 17.87
CA ILE A 242 -3.04 -6.50 17.76
C ILE A 242 -1.97 -6.97 18.73
N GLU A 243 -0.74 -7.08 18.24
CA GLU A 243 0.42 -7.45 19.06
C GLU A 243 1.39 -6.29 19.15
N ASN A 244 1.87 -6.04 20.36
CA ASN A 244 2.88 -5.04 20.67
C ASN A 244 4.17 -5.77 21.07
N PRO A 245 5.13 -5.94 20.16
CA PRO A 245 6.43 -6.54 20.46
C PRO A 245 7.37 -5.59 21.21
N SER A 246 7.01 -4.31 21.37
CA SER A 246 7.88 -3.33 22.03
C SER A 246 7.90 -3.49 23.56
N GLU A 247 8.91 -2.88 24.19
CA GLU A 247 9.04 -2.82 25.65
C GLU A 247 8.18 -1.74 26.31
N VAL A 248 7.43 -0.97 25.53
CA VAL A 248 6.58 0.13 26.02
C VAL A 248 5.11 -0.18 25.76
N ASN A 249 4.23 0.29 26.63
CA ASN A 249 2.80 0.19 26.38
C ASN A 249 2.41 1.12 25.22
N LEU A 250 1.51 0.66 24.36
CA LEU A 250 1.00 1.43 23.25
C LEU A 250 -0.46 1.79 23.49
N SER A 251 -0.81 3.03 23.16
CA SER A 251 -2.17 3.53 23.17
C SER A 251 -2.65 3.64 21.73
N ILE A 252 -3.83 3.11 21.44
CA ILE A 252 -4.49 3.25 20.14
C ILE A 252 -5.73 4.13 20.36
N VAL A 253 -5.77 5.23 19.63
CA VAL A 253 -6.92 6.13 19.56
C VAL A 253 -7.94 5.50 18.62
N VAL A 254 -9.22 5.53 19.01
CA VAL A 254 -10.29 5.01 18.16
C VAL A 254 -11.08 6.17 17.59
N GLU A 255 -11.19 6.20 16.28
CA GLU A 255 -12.00 7.17 15.55
C GLU A 255 -13.11 6.47 14.77
N PHE A 256 -14.24 7.18 14.68
CA PHE A 256 -15.43 6.68 14.01
C PHE A 256 -15.81 7.66 12.91
N ASP A 257 -15.86 7.17 11.68
CA ASP A 257 -16.29 7.95 10.52
C ASP A 257 -17.44 7.28 9.77
N GLY A 258 -17.89 7.94 8.71
CA GLY A 258 -19.01 7.51 7.89
C GLY A 258 -20.35 8.08 8.37
N ASN A 259 -21.40 7.78 7.61
CA ASN A 259 -22.76 8.28 7.85
C ASN A 259 -23.71 7.24 8.46
N GLY A 260 -23.26 6.00 8.68
CA GLY A 260 -24.06 4.89 9.21
C GLY A 260 -23.95 4.69 10.73
N GLU A 261 -24.48 3.56 11.20
CA GLU A 261 -24.36 3.15 12.60
C GLU A 261 -22.89 2.93 12.99
N GLN A 262 -22.54 3.20 14.25
CA GLN A 262 -21.17 3.03 14.73
C GLN A 262 -20.85 1.58 15.09
N TRP A 263 -19.58 1.21 14.91
CA TRP A 263 -19.03 -0.06 15.39
C TRP A 263 -19.11 -0.15 16.92
N GLN A 264 -19.25 -1.38 17.45
CA GLN A 264 -19.18 -1.62 18.89
C GLN A 264 -17.76 -2.02 19.29
N ILE A 265 -17.05 -1.11 19.97
CA ILE A 265 -15.70 -1.30 20.47
C ILE A 265 -15.47 -0.44 21.73
N SER A 266 -14.38 -0.68 22.45
CA SER A 266 -13.92 0.24 23.50
C SER A 266 -13.25 1.46 22.89
N ASN A 267 -13.63 2.67 23.33
CA ASN A 267 -13.14 3.95 22.78
C ASN A 267 -11.63 4.22 22.98
N SER A 268 -10.95 3.43 23.82
CA SER A 268 -9.50 3.53 24.02
C SER A 268 -8.93 2.14 24.22
N ILE A 269 -7.95 1.80 23.41
CA ILE A 269 -7.30 0.50 23.45
C ILE A 269 -5.87 0.71 23.96
N GLN A 270 -5.51 -0.02 25.02
CA GLN A 270 -4.14 -0.04 25.53
C GLN A 270 -3.56 -1.43 25.26
N ILE A 271 -2.45 -1.49 24.55
CA ILE A 271 -1.72 -2.73 24.26
C ILE A 271 -0.47 -2.76 25.14
N PRO A 272 -0.45 -3.55 26.23
CA PRO A 272 0.72 -3.65 27.09
C PRO A 272 1.98 -4.08 26.32
N ALA A 273 3.15 -3.68 26.80
CA ALA A 273 4.44 -4.11 26.26
C ALA A 273 4.55 -5.65 26.19
N ASN A 274 5.09 -6.17 25.08
CA ASN A 274 5.29 -7.60 24.84
C ASN A 274 4.01 -8.46 24.99
N THR A 275 2.87 -7.96 24.52
CA THR A 275 1.59 -8.69 24.60
C THR A 275 0.84 -8.75 23.28
N VAL A 276 -0.09 -9.70 23.22
CA VAL A 276 -1.11 -9.83 22.18
C VAL A 276 -2.45 -9.50 22.84
N GLU A 277 -3.15 -8.50 22.32
CA GLU A 277 -4.47 -8.13 22.77
C GLU A 277 -5.53 -8.52 21.73
N THR A 278 -6.65 -9.01 22.25
CA THR A 278 -7.79 -9.46 21.47
C THR A 278 -8.97 -8.56 21.80
N ILE A 279 -9.32 -7.67 20.88
CA ILE A 279 -10.28 -6.60 21.08
C ILE A 279 -11.59 -6.98 20.38
N SER A 280 -12.71 -6.92 21.11
CA SER A 280 -14.03 -7.07 20.48
C SER A 280 -14.34 -5.84 19.64
N ALA A 281 -14.55 -6.04 18.35
CA ALA A 281 -14.84 -5.02 17.36
C ALA A 281 -15.96 -5.54 16.46
N ILE A 282 -17.21 -5.20 16.79
CA ILE A 282 -18.39 -5.70 16.07
C ILE A 282 -18.85 -4.64 15.07
N ALA A 283 -18.83 -5.00 13.78
CA ALA A 283 -19.35 -4.16 12.71
C ALA A 283 -20.89 -4.05 12.80
N PRO A 284 -21.48 -2.92 12.40
CA PRO A 284 -22.93 -2.82 12.22
C PRO A 284 -23.49 -3.87 11.25
N GLU A 285 -24.73 -4.32 11.48
CA GLU A 285 -25.38 -5.33 10.63
C GLU A 285 -25.82 -4.77 9.26
N THR A 286 -25.90 -3.44 9.15
CA THR A 286 -26.34 -2.74 7.93
C THR A 286 -25.29 -1.72 7.51
N GLY A 287 -25.24 -1.48 6.20
CA GLY A 287 -24.24 -0.61 5.61
C GLY A 287 -23.05 -1.38 5.07
N ILE A 288 -21.96 -0.66 4.85
CA ILE A 288 -20.65 -1.20 4.47
C ILE A 288 -19.61 -0.61 5.38
N SER A 289 -18.84 -1.50 5.99
CA SER A 289 -17.90 -1.14 7.03
C SER A 289 -16.46 -1.37 6.59
N PHE A 290 -15.59 -0.45 7.01
CA PHE A 290 -14.16 -0.47 6.74
C PHE A 290 -13.39 -0.26 8.03
N VAL A 291 -12.14 -0.73 8.05
CA VAL A 291 -11.23 -0.61 9.19
C VAL A 291 -9.79 -0.49 8.70
N TRP A 292 -9.07 0.51 9.20
CA TRP A 292 -7.65 0.68 8.94
C TRP A 292 -6.96 1.26 10.17
N LEU A 293 -5.63 1.09 10.19
CA LEU A 293 -4.77 1.81 11.11
C LEU A 293 -3.98 2.85 10.36
N GLU A 294 -3.78 3.99 10.99
CA GLU A 294 -2.88 5.02 10.50
C GLU A 294 -1.98 5.55 11.59
N LEU A 295 -1.01 6.33 11.15
CA LEU A 295 -0.09 7.04 12.00
C LEU A 295 -0.36 8.53 11.79
N ASP A 296 -1.00 9.17 12.75
CA ASP A 296 -1.27 10.61 12.73
C ASP A 296 -0.55 11.31 13.88
N GLU A 297 0.25 12.32 13.55
CA GLU A 297 1.10 13.08 14.50
C GLU A 297 1.90 12.23 15.52
N GLY A 298 2.25 10.99 15.16
CA GLY A 298 2.99 10.04 16.02
C GLY A 298 2.11 9.17 16.93
N GLU A 299 0.80 9.31 16.84
CA GLU A 299 -0.19 8.44 17.48
C GLU A 299 -0.70 7.38 16.50
N VAL A 300 -1.02 6.19 17.03
CA VAL A 300 -1.66 5.14 16.24
C VAL A 300 -3.17 5.31 16.36
N VAL A 301 -3.82 5.52 15.23
CA VAL A 301 -5.27 5.73 15.16
C VAL A 301 -5.92 4.55 14.44
N LEU A 302 -6.93 3.97 15.07
CA LEU A 302 -7.80 2.94 14.51
C LEU A 302 -9.09 3.59 14.04
N HIS A 303 -9.29 3.62 12.74
CA HIS A 303 -10.52 4.13 12.14
C HIS A 303 -11.50 3.00 11.93
N LEU A 304 -12.75 3.23 12.34
CA LEU A 304 -13.86 2.30 12.21
C LEU A 304 -15.01 3.01 11.54
N VAL A 305 -15.27 2.64 10.29
CA VAL A 305 -16.18 3.38 9.43
C VAL A 305 -17.34 2.51 9.01
N ASN A 306 -18.53 3.10 8.93
CA ASN A 306 -19.70 2.46 8.35
C ASN A 306 -20.49 3.46 7.49
N HIS A 307 -20.81 3.06 6.27
CA HIS A 307 -21.59 3.86 5.33
C HIS A 307 -22.98 3.27 5.12
N GLU A 308 -24.01 4.11 5.17
CA GLU A 308 -25.36 3.73 4.75
C GLU A 308 -25.38 3.53 3.22
N VAL A 309 -25.93 2.39 2.76
CA VAL A 309 -26.07 2.02 1.34
C VAL A 309 -27.49 1.65 0.95
#